data_AF-A0A9E8J494-F1
#
_entry.id   AF-A0A9E8J494-F1
#
_cell.length_a   1.000
_cell.length_b   1.000
_cell.length_c   1.000
_cell.angle_alpha   90.00
_cell.angle_beta   90.00
_cell.angle_gamma   90.00
#
_symmetry.space_group_name_H-M   'P 1'
#
loop_
_entity.id
_entity.type
_entity.pdbx_description
1 polymer ?
#
loop_
_entity_poly.entity_id
_entity_poly.type
_entity_poly.pdbx_seq_one_letter_code
_entity_poly.pdbx_strand_id
1 'polypeptide(L)'
;MFSPYGRSTIAKTFLICALLAAGGLLSSGVVKILLLAAASGFFLFTLYFFRDPSRIAPAEPNAILAPADGRVLLIKKVSHPFTGTDSTLVSIFMSLFNVHVNRIPFSGRIEHLCYHKGKFLMAFDRDSMNNNERMEIGLQNSGFPVFFTQVAGFVARRIVCNLTIGEHVEAGNRFGMIKFGSRLDIILPDNARIIVSEGEKTLAGKTVIAMRNT
;
A
#
# COMPACT_ATOMS: atom_id res chain seq x y z
N MET A 1 9.47 -14.40 -1.57
CA MET A 1 9.08 -13.96 -2.94
C MET A 1 9.18 -12.44 -3.02
N PHE A 2 9.54 -11.90 -4.18
CA PHE A 2 9.67 -10.45 -4.40
C PHE A 2 8.51 -9.93 -5.26
N SER A 3 8.09 -8.71 -4.96
CA SER A 3 7.03 -8.00 -5.66
C SER A 3 7.37 -7.85 -7.15
N PRO A 4 6.44 -8.16 -8.08
CA PRO A 4 6.63 -7.89 -9.50
C PRO A 4 6.86 -6.39 -9.77
N TYR A 5 6.27 -5.51 -8.95
CA TYR A 5 6.40 -4.04 -9.05
C TYR A 5 7.80 -3.52 -8.68
N GLY A 6 8.63 -4.38 -8.08
CA GLY A 6 9.98 -4.07 -7.61
C GLY A 6 11.11 -4.65 -8.44
N ARG A 7 10.86 -5.59 -9.35
CA ARG A 7 11.92 -6.36 -10.04
C ARG A 7 12.93 -5.50 -10.77
N SER A 8 12.46 -4.48 -11.50
CA SER A 8 13.36 -3.56 -12.22
C SER A 8 14.18 -2.69 -11.25
N THR A 9 13.63 -2.31 -10.10
CA THR A 9 14.36 -1.58 -9.07
C THR A 9 15.41 -2.47 -8.42
N ILE A 10 15.07 -3.72 -8.07
CA ILE A 10 16.02 -4.68 -7.51
C ILE A 10 17.19 -4.91 -8.47
N ALA A 11 16.93 -5.12 -9.76
CA ALA A 11 17.98 -5.34 -10.76
C ALA A 11 18.92 -4.13 -10.91
N LYS A 12 18.36 -2.92 -10.98
CA LYS A 12 19.17 -1.68 -11.05
C LYS A 12 20.00 -1.48 -9.79
N THR A 13 19.41 -1.69 -8.62
CA THR A 13 20.14 -1.59 -7.35
C THR A 13 21.24 -2.62 -7.25
N PHE A 14 21.02 -3.85 -7.72
CA PHE A 14 22.06 -4.87 -7.75
C PHE A 14 23.28 -4.41 -8.56
N LEU A 15 23.09 -3.85 -9.75
CA LEU A 15 24.18 -3.33 -10.57
C LEU A 15 24.95 -2.21 -9.87
N ILE A 16 24.25 -1.26 -9.25
CA ILE A 16 24.87 -0.16 -8.49
C ILE A 16 25.67 -0.70 -7.30
N CYS A 17 25.09 -1.63 -6.52
CA CYS A 17 25.77 -2.25 -5.39
C CYS A 17 26.97 -3.09 -5.82
N ALA A 18 26.90 -3.77 -6.97
CA ALA A 18 28.03 -4.53 -7.51
C ALA A 18 29.19 -3.61 -7.90
N LEU A 19 28.92 -2.46 -8.52
CA LEU A 19 29.94 -1.46 -8.84
C LEU A 19 30.56 -0.85 -7.57
N LEU A 20 29.74 -0.52 -6.57
CA LEU A 20 30.23 -0.02 -5.27
C LEU A 20 31.10 -1.06 -4.55
N ALA A 21 30.69 -2.32 -4.58
CA ALA A 21 31.46 -3.41 -4.01
C ALA A 21 32.79 -3.62 -4.73
N ALA A 22 32.80 -3.56 -6.07
CA ALA A 22 34.02 -3.63 -6.87
C ALA A 22 34.99 -2.49 -6.53
N GLY A 23 34.51 -1.25 -6.45
CA GLY A 23 35.32 -0.11 -5.98
C GLY A 23 35.84 -0.31 -4.55
N GLY A 24 35.02 -0.88 -3.66
CA GLY A 24 35.42 -1.28 -2.31
C GLY A 24 36.56 -2.29 -2.30
N LEU A 25 36.51 -3.32 -3.16
CA LEU A 25 37.55 -4.34 -3.27
C LEU A 25 38.88 -3.80 -3.82
N LEU A 26 38.84 -2.75 -4.65
CA LEU A 26 40.02 -2.06 -5.17
C LEU A 26 40.59 -1.02 -4.18
N SER A 27 39.86 -0.68 -3.13
CA SER A 27 40.29 0.25 -2.08
C SER A 27 40.88 -0.48 -0.86
N SER A 28 41.41 0.28 0.11
CA SER A 28 42.07 -0.27 1.30
C SER A 28 41.53 0.33 2.60
N GLY A 29 41.82 -0.34 3.73
CA GLY A 29 41.51 0.14 5.07
C GLY A 29 40.01 0.40 5.30
N VAL A 30 39.71 1.54 5.92
CA VAL A 30 38.34 1.93 6.32
C VAL A 30 37.43 2.14 5.11
N VAL A 31 37.96 2.66 3.99
CA VAL A 31 37.18 2.93 2.77
C VAL A 31 36.58 1.64 2.20
N LYS A 32 37.37 0.56 2.17
CA LYS A 32 36.89 -0.76 1.74
C LYS A 32 35.71 -1.24 2.60
N ILE A 33 35.85 -1.13 3.92
CA ILE A 33 34.81 -1.56 4.86
C ILE A 33 33.53 -0.76 4.65
N LEU A 34 33.62 0.57 4.54
CA LEU A 34 32.47 1.44 4.35
C LEU A 34 31.74 1.16 3.03
N LEU A 35 32.47 0.99 1.92
CA LEU A 35 31.87 0.72 0.62
C LEU A 35 31.17 -0.64 0.57
N LEU A 36 31.79 -1.70 1.13
CA LEU A 36 31.18 -3.02 1.20
C LEU A 36 29.96 -3.06 2.13
N ALA A 37 30.04 -2.38 3.29
CA ALA A 37 28.93 -2.26 4.22
C ALA A 37 27.76 -1.49 3.60
N ALA A 38 28.03 -0.37 2.92
CA ALA A 38 27.01 0.43 2.24
C ALA A 38 26.34 -0.36 1.10
N ALA A 39 27.13 -1.02 0.24
CA ALA A 39 26.60 -1.84 -0.85
C ALA A 39 25.71 -2.98 -0.34
N SER A 40 26.19 -3.70 0.69
CA SER A 40 25.45 -4.82 1.29
C SER A 40 24.18 -4.34 2.00
N GLY A 41 24.29 -3.31 2.85
CA GLY A 41 23.16 -2.75 3.59
C GLY A 41 22.08 -2.21 2.67
N PHE A 42 22.46 -1.47 1.62
CA PHE A 42 21.50 -0.93 0.66
C PHE A 42 20.81 -2.01 -0.17
N PHE A 43 21.55 -3.05 -0.59
CA PHE A 43 20.97 -4.16 -1.33
C PHE A 43 20.01 -4.98 -0.45
N LEU A 44 20.42 -5.34 0.77
CA LEU A 44 19.58 -6.06 1.73
C LEU A 44 18.30 -5.29 2.06
N PHE A 45 18.42 -3.98 2.27
CA PHE A 45 17.25 -3.12 2.47
C PHE A 45 16.32 -3.14 1.25
N THR A 46 16.87 -3.09 0.04
CA THR A 46 16.07 -3.14 -1.20
C THR A 46 15.32 -4.45 -1.32
N LEU A 47 15.98 -5.59 -1.06
CA LEU A 47 15.32 -6.89 -1.06
C LEU A 47 14.22 -6.97 0.00
N TYR A 48 14.49 -6.46 1.20
CA TYR A 48 13.54 -6.42 2.28
C TYR A 48 12.32 -5.55 1.95
N PHE A 49 12.53 -4.37 1.35
CA PHE A 49 11.47 -3.42 0.99
C PHE A 49 10.53 -3.99 -0.09
N PHE A 50 11.09 -4.63 -1.12
CA PHE A 50 10.32 -5.21 -2.22
C PHE A 50 9.84 -6.65 -1.95
N ARG A 51 9.90 -7.12 -0.70
CA ARG A 51 9.37 -8.44 -0.34
C ARG A 51 7.85 -8.50 -0.53
N ASP A 52 7.37 -9.65 -0.91
CA ASP A 52 5.94 -9.93 -1.11
C ASP A 52 5.66 -11.36 -0.64
N PRO A 53 5.41 -11.55 0.66
CA PRO A 53 5.10 -12.87 1.20
C PRO A 53 3.77 -13.36 0.65
N SER A 54 3.67 -14.67 0.40
CA SER A 54 2.41 -15.31 0.03
C SER A 54 1.39 -15.17 1.15
N ARG A 55 0.15 -14.90 0.78
CA ARG A 55 -0.97 -14.72 1.72
C ARG A 55 -2.18 -15.43 1.18
N ILE A 56 -2.92 -16.04 2.10
CA ILE A 56 -4.23 -16.64 1.86
C ILE A 56 -5.23 -15.68 2.50
N ALA A 57 -6.19 -15.23 1.72
CA ALA A 57 -7.29 -14.41 2.21
C ALA A 57 -8.25 -15.27 3.06
N PRO A 58 -8.87 -14.71 4.12
CA PRO A 58 -9.94 -15.38 4.83
C PRO A 58 -11.08 -15.77 3.88
N ALA A 59 -11.66 -16.96 4.08
CA ALA A 59 -12.76 -17.48 3.26
C ALA A 59 -14.12 -16.91 3.72
N GLU A 60 -14.22 -15.59 3.85
CA GLU A 60 -15.39 -14.89 4.38
C GLU A 60 -15.93 -13.92 3.32
N PRO A 61 -17.04 -14.24 2.62
CA PRO A 61 -17.53 -13.46 1.48
C PRO A 61 -17.91 -12.01 1.81
N ASN A 62 -18.29 -11.74 3.07
CA ASN A 62 -18.68 -10.42 3.56
C ASN A 62 -17.54 -9.68 4.26
N ALA A 63 -16.34 -10.25 4.32
CA ALA A 63 -15.20 -9.62 4.96
C ALA A 63 -14.55 -8.57 4.05
N ILE A 64 -14.39 -7.36 4.58
CA ILE A 64 -13.56 -6.33 3.99
C ILE A 64 -12.17 -6.45 4.59
N LEU A 65 -11.18 -6.71 3.75
CA LEU A 65 -9.80 -6.93 4.14
C LEU A 65 -9.02 -5.61 4.17
N ALA A 66 -8.04 -5.53 5.06
CA ALA A 66 -7.05 -4.46 5.03
C ALA A 66 -6.37 -4.44 3.66
N PRO A 67 -6.31 -3.29 2.96
CA PRO A 67 -5.65 -3.19 1.67
C PRO A 67 -4.12 -3.00 1.79
N ALA A 68 -3.61 -2.76 3.01
CA ALA A 68 -2.22 -2.46 3.29
C ALA A 68 -1.71 -3.11 4.59
N ASP A 69 -0.41 -3.42 4.62
CA ASP A 69 0.30 -3.68 5.86
C ASP A 69 0.58 -2.37 6.57
N GLY A 70 0.33 -2.32 7.87
CA GLY A 70 0.58 -1.09 8.60
C GLY A 70 -0.05 -1.05 9.97
N ARG A 71 -0.39 0.17 10.35
CA ARG A 71 -1.14 0.47 11.57
C ARG A 71 -2.33 1.34 11.20
N VAL A 72 -3.51 1.04 11.75
CA VAL A 72 -4.67 1.92 11.64
C VAL A 72 -4.32 3.25 12.29
N LEU A 73 -4.29 4.31 11.50
CA LEU A 73 -3.92 5.65 11.94
C LEU A 73 -5.11 6.39 12.53
N LEU A 74 -6.26 6.33 11.85
CA LEU A 74 -7.50 6.94 12.32
C LEU A 74 -8.72 6.23 11.74
N ILE A 75 -9.84 6.35 12.44
CA ILE A 75 -11.17 5.94 11.99
C ILE A 75 -12.11 7.14 12.15
N LYS A 76 -12.77 7.56 11.07
CA LYS A 76 -13.58 8.79 11.09
C LYS A 76 -14.83 8.67 10.22
N LYS A 77 -15.95 9.22 10.68
CA LYS A 77 -17.13 9.45 9.84
C LYS A 77 -16.86 10.52 8.78
N VAL A 78 -17.24 10.23 7.54
CA VAL A 78 -17.02 11.08 6.38
C VAL A 78 -18.22 10.97 5.42
N SER A 79 -18.51 12.07 4.73
CA SER A 79 -19.35 12.04 3.53
C SER A 79 -18.46 11.87 2.31
N HIS A 80 -18.83 10.98 1.40
CA HIS A 80 -18.06 10.71 0.20
C HIS A 80 -18.97 10.48 -1.01
N PRO A 81 -18.70 11.08 -2.19
CA PRO A 81 -19.58 10.98 -3.36
C PRO A 81 -19.84 9.55 -3.85
N PHE A 82 -18.88 8.64 -3.64
CA PHE A 82 -18.99 7.26 -4.11
C PHE A 82 -19.68 6.32 -3.10
N THR A 83 -19.55 6.56 -1.80
CA THR A 83 -20.02 5.63 -0.75
C THR A 83 -21.17 6.16 0.10
N GLY A 84 -21.55 7.43 -0.08
CA GLY A 84 -22.67 8.07 0.63
C GLY A 84 -22.25 8.98 1.79
N THR A 85 -23.24 9.61 2.42
CA THR A 85 -23.07 10.66 3.43
C THR A 85 -22.60 10.17 4.80
N ASP A 86 -22.94 8.93 5.17
CA ASP A 86 -22.70 8.36 6.50
C ASP A 86 -21.59 7.31 6.51
N SER A 87 -20.65 7.49 5.59
CA SER A 87 -19.52 6.59 5.38
C SER A 87 -18.50 6.66 6.51
N THR A 88 -17.66 5.63 6.59
CA THR A 88 -16.56 5.55 7.57
C THR A 88 -15.24 5.39 6.82
N LEU A 89 -14.31 6.31 7.06
CA LEU A 89 -12.93 6.24 6.62
C LEU A 89 -12.12 5.45 7.65
N VAL A 90 -11.37 4.45 7.18
CA VAL A 90 -10.31 3.76 7.92
C VAL A 90 -8.99 4.05 7.21
N SER A 91 -8.07 4.70 7.90
CA SER A 91 -6.75 5.05 7.36
C SER A 91 -5.69 4.09 7.86
N ILE A 92 -4.86 3.54 6.97
CA ILE A 92 -3.75 2.66 7.32
C ILE A 92 -2.42 3.31 6.93
N PHE A 93 -1.56 3.54 7.92
CA PHE A 93 -0.20 4.03 7.70
C PHE A 93 0.77 2.87 7.50
N MET A 94 1.59 2.96 6.45
CA MET A 94 2.62 1.99 6.07
C MET A 94 4.00 2.59 6.35
N SER A 95 4.68 2.10 7.39
CA SER A 95 6.08 2.42 7.65
C SER A 95 6.98 1.85 6.55
N LEU A 96 8.25 2.30 6.49
CA LEU A 96 9.27 1.74 5.58
C LEU A 96 9.55 0.26 5.83
N PHE A 97 9.17 -0.26 7.00
CA PHE A 97 9.37 -1.65 7.37
C PHE A 97 8.18 -2.56 7.00
N ASN A 98 7.07 -2.01 6.54
CA ASN A 98 5.92 -2.80 6.11
C ASN A 98 6.12 -3.40 4.69
N VAL A 99 5.25 -4.31 4.30
CA VAL A 99 5.14 -4.75 2.90
C VAL A 99 4.30 -3.72 2.14
N HIS A 100 4.86 -3.13 1.10
CA HIS A 100 4.19 -2.07 0.35
C HIS A 100 3.29 -2.53 -0.80
N VAL A 101 3.21 -3.84 -1.04
CA VAL A 101 2.24 -4.41 -1.98
C VAL A 101 0.83 -4.25 -1.41
N ASN A 102 -0.06 -3.64 -2.20
CA ASN A 102 -1.44 -3.41 -1.82
C ASN A 102 -2.36 -4.49 -2.42
N ARG A 103 -3.39 -4.84 -1.66
CA ARG A 103 -4.32 -5.91 -1.99
C ARG A 103 -5.76 -5.42 -2.01
N ILE A 104 -6.56 -6.04 -2.87
CA ILE A 104 -7.97 -5.70 -3.05
C ILE A 104 -8.70 -5.92 -1.71
N PRO A 105 -9.41 -4.91 -1.17
CA PRO A 105 -10.07 -5.03 0.11
C PRO A 105 -11.36 -5.85 0.04
N PHE A 106 -12.04 -5.86 -1.10
CA PHE A 106 -13.32 -6.55 -1.28
C PHE A 106 -13.49 -7.00 -2.73
N SER A 107 -14.14 -8.15 -2.96
CA SER A 107 -14.40 -8.63 -4.32
C SER A 107 -15.49 -7.79 -4.98
N GLY A 108 -15.35 -7.51 -6.28
CA GLY A 108 -16.33 -6.71 -7.02
C GLY A 108 -15.83 -6.25 -8.37
N ARG A 109 -16.52 -5.26 -8.95
CA ARG A 109 -16.16 -4.64 -10.21
C ARG A 109 -15.59 -3.25 -9.98
N ILE A 110 -14.49 -2.92 -10.65
CA ILE A 110 -13.91 -1.58 -10.60
C ILE A 110 -14.77 -0.63 -11.43
N GLU A 111 -15.29 0.43 -10.81
CA GLU A 111 -16.17 1.41 -11.46
C GLU A 111 -15.56 2.82 -11.51
N HIS A 112 -14.54 3.07 -10.70
CA HIS A 112 -13.86 4.36 -10.67
C HIS A 112 -12.35 4.17 -10.54
N LEU A 113 -11.60 4.90 -11.36
CA LEU A 113 -10.14 5.03 -11.27
C LEU A 113 -9.77 6.47 -11.59
N CYS A 114 -9.13 7.17 -10.66
CA CYS A 114 -8.68 8.54 -10.87
C CYS A 114 -7.30 8.78 -10.25
N TYR A 115 -6.35 9.18 -11.09
CA TYR A 115 -5.00 9.53 -10.64
C TYR A 115 -4.87 11.03 -10.46
N HIS A 116 -4.38 11.43 -9.29
CA HIS A 116 -4.10 12.83 -8.97
C HIS A 116 -2.62 13.02 -8.75
N LYS A 117 -2.03 13.94 -9.52
CA LYS A 117 -0.71 14.49 -9.19
C LYS A 117 -0.84 15.36 -7.95
N GLY A 118 0.17 15.35 -7.09
CA GLY A 118 0.15 16.14 -5.86
C GLY A 118 1.53 16.44 -5.31
N LYS A 119 1.53 16.98 -4.10
CA LYS A 119 2.70 17.28 -3.25
C LYS A 119 3.22 16.00 -2.59
N PHE A 120 4.24 16.16 -1.75
CA PHE A 120 4.91 15.08 -1.04
C PHE A 120 4.94 15.37 0.46
N LEU A 121 3.82 15.66 1.11
CA LEU A 121 3.75 15.84 2.56
C LEU A 121 4.00 14.51 3.29
N MET A 122 4.37 14.57 4.58
CA MET A 122 4.51 13.37 5.40
C MET A 122 3.19 12.59 5.46
N ALA A 123 3.22 11.27 5.27
CA ALA A 123 1.99 10.47 5.15
C ALA A 123 1.14 10.39 6.44
N PHE A 124 1.70 10.79 7.59
CA PHE A 124 0.95 10.91 8.85
C PHE A 124 0.33 12.31 9.06
N ASP A 125 0.61 13.26 8.16
CA ASP A 125 0.02 14.59 8.19
C ASP A 125 -1.45 14.52 7.72
N ARG A 126 -2.33 15.31 8.33
CA ARG A 126 -3.76 15.38 7.96
C ARG A 126 -3.92 15.90 6.53
N ASP A 127 -3.07 16.83 6.10
CA ASP A 127 -3.16 17.47 4.80
C ASP A 127 -2.67 16.57 3.66
N SER A 128 -1.97 15.48 3.98
CA SER A 128 -1.42 14.55 2.99
C SER A 128 -2.50 13.87 2.14
N MET A 129 -3.69 13.63 2.70
CA MET A 129 -4.78 12.91 2.03
C MET A 129 -5.22 13.58 0.72
N ASN A 130 -5.37 14.90 0.76
CA ASN A 130 -5.93 15.67 -0.36
C ASN A 130 -4.85 16.30 -1.23
N ASN A 131 -3.67 16.56 -0.65
CA ASN A 131 -2.62 17.31 -1.33
C ASN A 131 -1.57 16.42 -1.96
N ASN A 132 -1.37 15.17 -1.49
CA ASN A 132 -0.33 14.32 -2.05
C ASN A 132 -0.75 13.64 -3.34
N GLU A 133 0.25 13.16 -4.08
CA GLU A 133 0.04 12.24 -5.18
C GLU A 133 -0.77 11.02 -4.70
N ARG A 134 -1.86 10.72 -5.40
CA ARG A 134 -2.77 9.65 -5.01
C ARG A 134 -3.45 8.96 -6.20
N MET A 135 -3.84 7.72 -5.98
CA MET A 135 -4.65 6.93 -6.90
C MET A 135 -5.94 6.53 -6.19
N GLU A 136 -7.06 7.03 -6.68
CA GLU A 136 -8.41 6.75 -6.20
C GLU A 136 -8.98 5.56 -6.95
N ILE A 137 -9.58 4.62 -6.21
CA ILE A 137 -10.20 3.41 -6.75
C ILE A 137 -11.59 3.24 -6.11
N GLY A 138 -12.62 3.14 -6.95
CA GLY A 138 -13.97 2.77 -6.53
C GLY A 138 -14.34 1.39 -7.06
N LEU A 139 -14.85 0.56 -6.17
CA LEU A 139 -15.28 -0.81 -6.42
C LEU A 139 -16.74 -0.96 -6.01
N GLN A 140 -17.51 -1.69 -6.81
CA GLN A 140 -18.92 -1.98 -6.55
C GLN A 140 -19.17 -3.48 -6.49
N ASN A 141 -19.98 -3.92 -5.53
CA ASN A 141 -20.50 -5.28 -5.47
C ASN A 141 -21.93 -5.31 -4.93
N SER A 142 -22.90 -5.55 -5.83
CA SER A 142 -24.31 -5.77 -5.47
C SER A 142 -24.86 -4.69 -4.53
N GLY A 143 -24.73 -3.42 -4.93
CA GLY A 143 -25.18 -2.27 -4.14
C GLY A 143 -24.25 -1.86 -2.99
N PHE A 144 -23.10 -2.52 -2.81
CA PHE A 144 -22.13 -2.19 -1.78
C PHE A 144 -20.90 -1.51 -2.39
N PRO A 145 -20.80 -0.16 -2.31
CA PRO A 145 -19.65 0.58 -2.79
C PRO A 145 -18.49 0.49 -1.80
N VAL A 146 -17.27 0.33 -2.30
CA VAL A 146 -16.03 0.40 -1.53
C VAL A 146 -15.09 1.34 -2.24
N PHE A 147 -14.63 2.38 -1.56
CA PHE A 147 -13.69 3.33 -2.14
C PHE A 147 -12.37 3.25 -1.39
N PHE A 148 -11.24 3.23 -2.10
CA PHE A 148 -9.93 3.20 -1.47
C PHE A 148 -8.90 3.94 -2.29
N THR A 149 -7.96 4.54 -1.57
CA THR A 149 -7.00 5.48 -2.13
C THR A 149 -5.59 5.12 -1.70
N GLN A 150 -4.71 4.93 -2.68
CA GLN A 150 -3.28 4.90 -2.44
C GLN A 150 -2.78 6.35 -2.31
N VAL A 151 -2.14 6.70 -1.20
CA VAL A 151 -1.58 8.04 -0.98
C VAL A 151 -0.07 7.93 -0.80
N ALA A 152 0.69 8.54 -1.73
CA ALA A 152 2.14 8.58 -1.64
C ALA A 152 2.58 9.60 -0.57
N GLY A 153 3.53 9.23 0.30
CA GLY A 153 4.13 10.13 1.29
C GLY A 153 5.38 10.87 0.77
N PHE A 154 6.02 11.66 1.65
CA PHE A 154 7.22 12.46 1.33
C PHE A 154 8.35 11.68 0.64
N VAL A 155 8.63 10.47 1.11
CA VAL A 155 9.69 9.61 0.55
C VAL A 155 9.17 8.84 -0.67
N ALA A 156 7.85 8.63 -0.77
CA ALA A 156 7.23 7.87 -1.85
C ALA A 156 6.97 8.73 -3.08
N ARG A 157 7.58 8.35 -4.21
CA ARG A 157 7.47 9.10 -5.47
C ARG A 157 6.79 8.33 -6.59
N ARG A 158 6.20 7.18 -6.28
CA ARG A 158 5.56 6.34 -7.30
C ARG A 158 4.48 5.46 -6.72
N ILE A 159 3.26 5.69 -7.19
CA ILE A 159 2.15 4.76 -7.08
C ILE A 159 2.19 3.84 -8.30
N VAL A 160 1.99 2.54 -8.04
CA VAL A 160 1.76 1.54 -9.07
C VAL A 160 0.36 0.98 -8.83
N CYS A 161 -0.50 1.09 -9.84
CA CYS A 161 -1.84 0.51 -9.87
C CYS A 161 -2.02 -0.14 -11.24
N ASN A 162 -2.41 -1.41 -11.27
CA ASN A 162 -2.58 -2.19 -12.49
C ASN A 162 -4.06 -2.41 -12.86
N LEU A 163 -4.97 -1.79 -12.13
CA LEU A 163 -6.41 -1.97 -12.32
C LEU A 163 -6.91 -1.24 -13.56
N THR A 164 -7.99 -1.77 -14.13
CA THR A 164 -8.72 -1.16 -15.23
C THR A 164 -10.20 -0.99 -14.88
N ILE A 165 -10.84 0.07 -15.40
CA ILE A 165 -12.28 0.28 -15.21
C ILE A 165 -13.04 -0.87 -15.89
N GLY A 166 -14.00 -1.45 -15.18
CA GLY A 166 -14.80 -2.59 -15.62
C GLY A 166 -14.23 -3.96 -15.26
N GLU A 167 -13.00 -4.02 -14.74
CA GLU A 167 -12.34 -5.25 -14.29
C GLU A 167 -13.06 -5.87 -13.08
N HIS A 168 -13.23 -7.19 -13.10
CA HIS A 168 -13.66 -7.95 -11.93
C HIS A 168 -12.43 -8.39 -11.12
N VAL A 169 -12.45 -8.08 -9.84
CA VAL A 169 -11.35 -8.34 -8.91
C VAL A 169 -11.82 -9.15 -7.70
N GLU A 170 -10.90 -9.92 -7.13
CA GLU A 170 -11.15 -10.74 -5.94
C GLU A 170 -10.40 -10.18 -4.73
N ALA A 171 -11.05 -10.22 -3.57
CA ALA A 171 -10.47 -9.82 -2.30
C ALA A 171 -9.15 -10.55 -2.04
N GLY A 172 -8.16 -9.80 -1.56
CA GLY A 172 -6.83 -10.32 -1.27
C GLY A 172 -5.90 -10.41 -2.48
N ASN A 173 -6.37 -10.31 -3.72
CA ASN A 173 -5.49 -10.24 -4.89
C ASN A 173 -4.66 -8.95 -4.90
N ARG A 174 -3.49 -9.01 -5.51
CA ARG A 174 -2.58 -7.84 -5.62
C ARG A 174 -3.09 -6.92 -6.71
N PHE A 175 -3.13 -5.62 -6.44
CA PHE A 175 -3.50 -4.63 -7.45
C PHE A 175 -2.43 -3.57 -7.71
N GLY A 176 -1.47 -3.44 -6.79
CA GLY A 176 -0.50 -2.36 -6.87
C GLY A 176 0.52 -2.34 -5.75
N MET A 177 1.27 -1.24 -5.69
CA MET A 177 2.28 -0.96 -4.68
C MET A 177 2.51 0.54 -4.56
N ILE A 178 2.70 1.04 -3.34
CA ILE A 178 3.19 2.41 -3.10
C ILE A 178 4.64 2.36 -2.66
N LYS A 179 5.56 2.94 -3.43
CA LYS A 179 7.00 2.83 -3.12
C LYS A 179 7.43 3.87 -2.09
N PHE A 180 7.82 3.44 -0.88
CA PHE A 180 8.55 4.15 0.20
C PHE A 180 7.73 5.03 1.14
N GLY A 181 7.09 4.43 2.15
CA GLY A 181 6.45 5.18 3.25
C GLY A 181 5.18 5.87 2.78
N SER A 182 4.04 5.33 3.17
CA SER A 182 2.79 5.67 2.50
C SER A 182 1.58 5.45 3.38
N ARG A 183 0.43 5.81 2.85
CA ARG A 183 -0.86 5.65 3.49
C ARG A 183 -1.82 5.02 2.50
N LEU A 184 -2.75 4.21 3.02
CA LEU A 184 -3.87 3.70 2.25
C LEU A 184 -5.16 3.96 3.02
N ASP A 185 -6.04 4.72 2.41
CA ASP A 185 -7.33 5.10 2.96
C ASP A 185 -8.42 4.21 2.35
N ILE A 186 -9.33 3.69 3.16
CA ILE A 186 -10.52 2.99 2.69
C ILE A 186 -11.76 3.63 3.30
N ILE A 187 -12.73 3.92 2.45
CA ILE A 187 -14.01 4.51 2.82
C ILE A 187 -15.08 3.46 2.55
N LEU A 188 -15.87 3.19 3.59
CA LEU A 188 -16.90 2.17 3.60
C LEU A 188 -18.27 2.79 3.89
N PRO A 189 -19.35 2.31 3.26
CA PRO A 189 -20.71 2.76 3.52
C PRO A 189 -21.15 2.43 4.94
N ASP A 190 -22.30 2.98 5.35
CA ASP A 190 -22.89 2.83 6.68
C ASP A 190 -23.27 1.39 7.04
N ASN A 191 -23.63 0.57 6.04
CA ASN A 191 -23.88 -0.86 6.18
C ASN A 191 -22.60 -1.71 6.31
N ALA A 192 -21.43 -1.09 6.51
CA ALA A 192 -20.20 -1.77 6.90
C ALA A 192 -19.94 -1.63 8.41
N ARG A 193 -19.90 -2.76 9.13
CA ARG A 193 -19.49 -2.78 10.53
C ARG A 193 -17.97 -2.82 10.64
N ILE A 194 -17.35 -1.72 11.08
CA ILE A 194 -15.91 -1.66 11.37
C ILE A 194 -15.59 -2.54 12.58
N ILE A 195 -14.55 -3.37 12.48
CA ILE A 195 -14.15 -4.32 13.54
C ILE A 195 -12.71 -4.13 14.03
N VAL A 196 -12.00 -3.12 13.52
CA VAL A 196 -10.64 -2.75 13.95
C VAL A 196 -10.64 -1.46 14.75
N SER A 197 -9.60 -1.26 15.54
CA SER A 197 -9.40 -0.05 16.34
C SER A 197 -8.21 0.79 15.85
N GLU A 198 -8.21 2.08 16.18
CA GLU A 198 -7.02 2.92 15.97
C GLU A 198 -5.81 2.34 16.70
N GLY A 199 -4.64 2.40 16.07
CA GLY A 199 -3.41 1.82 16.59
C GLY A 199 -3.22 0.34 16.33
N GLU A 200 -4.23 -0.38 15.82
CA GLU A 200 -4.15 -1.81 15.51
C GLU A 200 -3.25 -2.07 14.29
N LYS A 201 -2.51 -3.19 14.32
CA LYS A 201 -1.65 -3.61 13.20
C LYS A 201 -2.44 -4.40 12.17
N THR A 202 -2.24 -4.10 10.90
CA THR A 202 -2.92 -4.78 9.79
C THR A 202 -1.93 -5.50 8.88
N LEU A 203 -2.40 -6.59 8.26
CA LEU A 203 -1.74 -7.28 7.16
C LEU A 203 -2.64 -7.25 5.94
N ALA A 204 -2.13 -6.74 4.81
CA ALA A 204 -2.89 -6.61 3.59
C ALA A 204 -3.47 -7.96 3.11
N GLY A 205 -4.74 -7.99 2.74
CA GLY A 205 -5.43 -9.21 2.29
C GLY A 205 -5.53 -10.30 3.35
N LYS A 206 -5.36 -9.99 4.64
CA LYS A 206 -5.50 -10.94 5.75
C LYS A 206 -6.33 -10.40 6.90
N THR A 207 -5.98 -9.22 7.42
CA THR A 207 -6.72 -8.61 8.53
C THR A 207 -8.09 -8.19 8.01
N VAL A 208 -9.16 -8.64 8.65
CA VAL A 208 -10.51 -8.17 8.37
C VAL A 208 -10.69 -6.84 9.12
N ILE A 209 -11.01 -5.77 8.39
CA ILE A 209 -11.18 -4.42 8.95
C ILE A 209 -12.66 -4.06 9.14
N ALA A 210 -13.54 -4.68 8.37
CA ALA A 210 -14.97 -4.51 8.48
C ALA A 210 -15.72 -5.73 7.95
N MET A 211 -17.00 -5.84 8.30
CA MET A 211 -17.94 -6.80 7.75
C MET A 211 -19.07 -6.06 7.04
N ARG A 212 -19.45 -6.49 5.84
CA ARG A 212 -20.70 -6.07 5.21
C ARG A 212 -21.87 -6.62 6.01
N ASN A 213 -22.76 -5.74 6.46
CA ASN A 213 -24.05 -6.15 7.01
C ASN A 213 -24.98 -6.47 5.83
N THR A 214 -25.47 -7.70 5.81
CA THR A 214 -26.52 -8.16 4.88
C THR A 214 -27.89 -7.77 5.39
#